data_AF-A0A8T0AJS0-F1
#
_entry.id   AF-A0A8T0AJS0-F1
#
_cell.length_a   1.000
_cell.length_b   1.000
_cell.length_c   1.000
_cell.angle_alpha   90.00
_cell.angle_beta   90.00
_cell.angle_gamma   90.00
#
_symmetry.space_group_name_H-M   'P 1'
#
loop_
_entity.id
_entity.type
_entity.pdbx_description
1 polymer ?
#
loop_
_entity_poly.entity_id
_entity_poly.type
_entity_poly.pdbx_seq_one_letter_code
_entity_poly.pdbx_strand_id
1 'polypeptide(L)'
;MLNNTVTLMRSLAAIVIIAFSSWTVTDAEKVSPCCVAVSRYMENIPITGYKLQERNIPCVKAVIFKTEKGQFCIDPNQPWVKRKIIEFRKSLKNKISPTSAPLNQTSSATENSTVHSGGKTTNHSSLH
;
A
#
# COMPACT_ATOMS: atom_id res chain seq x y z
N MET A 1 27.84 45.69 -41.62
CA MET A 1 26.58 45.84 -40.86
C MET A 1 25.74 44.57 -40.85
N LEU A 2 25.30 44.05 -42.01
CA LEU A 2 24.39 42.88 -42.10
C LEU A 2 24.83 41.64 -41.30
N ASN A 3 26.14 41.38 -41.19
CA ASN A 3 26.69 40.22 -40.52
C ASN A 3 26.36 40.21 -39.02
N ASN A 4 26.46 41.36 -38.34
CA ASN A 4 26.21 41.45 -36.89
C ASN A 4 24.73 41.29 -36.58
N THR A 5 23.83 41.84 -37.41
CA THR A 5 22.38 41.66 -37.20
C THR A 5 21.95 40.21 -37.43
N VAL A 6 22.51 39.52 -38.43
CA VAL A 6 22.29 38.08 -38.63
C VAL A 6 22.83 37.25 -37.44
N THR A 7 24.00 37.57 -36.90
CA THR A 7 24.53 36.90 -35.70
C THR A 7 23.65 37.13 -34.48
N LEU A 8 23.24 38.37 -34.21
CA LEU A 8 22.35 38.71 -33.08
C LEU A 8 21.01 37.97 -33.18
N MET A 9 20.38 37.93 -34.36
CA MET A 9 19.13 37.19 -34.59
C MET A 9 19.29 35.68 -34.36
N ARG A 10 20.44 35.09 -34.74
CA ARG A 10 20.75 33.68 -34.45
C ARG A 10 20.94 33.43 -32.96
N SER A 11 21.62 34.31 -32.24
CA SER A 11 21.79 34.22 -30.78
C SER A 11 20.46 34.34 -30.03
N LEU A 12 19.59 35.29 -30.42
CA LEU A 12 18.24 35.43 -29.89
C LEU A 12 17.40 34.18 -30.11
N ALA A 13 17.41 33.62 -31.32
CA ALA A 13 16.70 32.37 -31.62
C ALA A 13 17.19 31.19 -30.76
N ALA A 14 18.50 31.04 -30.57
CA ALA A 14 19.08 29.99 -29.73
C ALA A 14 18.66 30.12 -28.26
N ILE A 15 18.66 31.34 -27.70
CA ILE A 15 18.22 31.61 -26.33
C ILE A 15 16.74 31.26 -26.14
N VAL A 16 15.89 31.63 -27.10
CA VAL A 16 14.45 31.28 -27.07
C VAL A 16 14.25 29.77 -27.11
N ILE A 17 14.94 29.04 -28.00
CA ILE A 17 14.83 27.58 -28.10
C ILE A 17 15.24 26.89 -26.79
N ILE A 18 16.33 27.34 -26.16
CA ILE A 18 16.79 26.79 -24.87
C ILE A 18 15.76 27.08 -23.76
N ALA A 19 15.22 28.31 -23.67
CA ALA A 19 14.22 28.66 -22.67
C ALA A 19 12.93 27.83 -22.82
N PHE A 20 12.45 27.64 -24.06
CA PHE A 20 11.28 26.82 -24.37
C PHE A 20 11.50 25.32 -24.12
N SER A 21 12.74 24.83 -24.08
CA SER A 21 13.05 23.42 -23.79
C SER A 21 12.82 23.00 -22.33
N SER A 22 12.34 23.91 -21.48
CA SER A 22 12.01 23.70 -20.05
C SER A 22 10.74 22.85 -19.83
N TRP A 23 10.49 21.85 -20.67
CA TRP A 23 9.35 20.94 -20.56
C TRP A 23 9.63 19.86 -19.51
N THR A 24 9.33 20.25 -18.27
CA THR A 24 8.96 19.42 -17.12
C THR A 24 8.91 17.91 -17.40
N VAL A 25 9.93 17.19 -16.93
CA VAL A 25 9.84 15.74 -16.73
C VAL A 25 8.99 15.49 -15.48
N THR A 26 7.69 15.76 -15.59
CA THR A 26 6.70 15.21 -14.68
C THR A 26 6.61 13.73 -14.98
N ASP A 27 7.18 12.89 -14.10
CA ASP A 27 6.74 11.51 -13.97
C ASP A 27 5.29 11.54 -13.45
N ALA A 28 4.37 11.72 -14.38
CA ALA A 28 2.94 11.63 -14.12
C ALA A 28 2.63 10.14 -13.96
N GLU A 29 2.92 9.61 -12.75
CA GLU A 29 2.71 8.22 -12.36
C GLU A 29 1.31 7.81 -12.84
N LYS A 30 1.25 7.07 -13.94
CA LYS A 30 -0.01 6.65 -14.54
C LYS A 30 -0.58 5.61 -13.61
N VAL A 31 -1.48 6.05 -12.70
CA VAL A 31 -2.08 5.24 -11.63
C VAL A 31 -2.89 4.09 -12.24
N SER A 32 -2.18 3.04 -12.63
CA SER A 32 -2.75 1.80 -13.12
C SER A 32 -3.48 1.12 -11.96
N PRO A 33 -4.64 0.47 -12.21
CA PRO A 33 -5.42 -0.16 -11.14
C PRO A 33 -4.68 -1.29 -10.41
N CYS A 34 -3.53 -1.71 -10.95
CA CYS A 34 -2.61 -2.66 -10.39
C CYS A 34 -1.17 -2.39 -10.86
N CYS A 35 -0.18 -2.90 -10.12
CA CYS A 35 1.23 -2.91 -10.54
C CYS A 35 1.44 -3.84 -11.73
N VAL A 36 1.96 -3.33 -12.86
CA VAL A 36 2.41 -4.13 -14.01
C VAL A 36 3.92 -4.43 -13.98
N ALA A 37 4.68 -3.71 -13.17
CA ALA A 37 6.08 -3.92 -12.88
C ALA A 37 6.34 -3.81 -11.37
N VAL A 38 7.53 -4.20 -10.90
CA VAL A 38 7.95 -4.10 -9.50
C VAL A 38 9.40 -3.64 -9.36
N SER A 39 9.66 -2.75 -8.40
CA SER A 39 11.00 -2.40 -7.97
C SER A 39 11.54 -3.40 -6.94
N ARG A 40 12.86 -3.59 -6.93
CA ARG A 40 13.59 -4.33 -5.87
C ARG A 40 14.11 -3.40 -4.76
N TYR A 41 14.15 -2.10 -5.03
CA TYR A 41 14.64 -1.06 -4.14
C TYR A 41 13.51 -0.12 -3.71
N MET A 42 13.64 0.43 -2.51
CA MET A 42 12.81 1.52 -2.01
C MET A 42 13.69 2.39 -1.12
N GLU A 43 13.58 3.70 -1.23
CA GLU A 43 14.15 4.63 -0.26
C GLU A 43 13.61 4.34 1.15
N ASN A 44 14.31 4.77 2.20
CA ASN A 44 13.94 4.43 3.58
C ASN A 44 12.76 5.28 4.14
N ILE A 45 11.81 5.62 3.28
CA ILE A 45 10.59 6.39 3.56
C ILE A 45 9.70 5.61 4.56
N PRO A 46 9.01 6.27 5.51
CA PRO A 46 7.97 5.66 6.32
C PRO A 46 6.80 5.15 5.47
N ILE A 47 6.33 3.92 5.74
CA ILE A 47 5.12 3.41 5.11
C ILE A 47 3.89 3.73 5.96
N THR A 48 2.87 4.31 5.34
CA THR A 48 1.57 4.63 5.94
C THR A 48 0.58 3.48 5.81
N GLY A 49 0.87 2.52 4.92
CA GLY A 49 0.09 1.31 4.72
C GLY A 49 0.73 0.35 3.71
N TYR A 50 0.10 -0.80 3.48
CA TYR A 50 0.47 -1.70 2.40
C TYR A 50 -0.75 -2.48 1.88
N LYS A 51 -0.69 -2.91 0.62
CA LYS A 51 -1.63 -3.86 0.00
C LYS A 51 -0.83 -5.00 -0.63
N LEU A 52 -1.29 -6.24 -0.47
CA LEU A 52 -0.78 -7.36 -1.25
C LEU A 52 -1.53 -7.42 -2.59
N GLN A 53 -0.80 -7.61 -3.68
CA GLN A 53 -1.36 -7.77 -5.02
C GLN A 53 -1.02 -9.16 -5.57
N GLU A 54 -2.07 -9.89 -5.95
CA GLU A 54 -1.97 -11.17 -6.63
C GLU A 54 -1.74 -10.97 -8.14
N ARG A 55 -1.20 -12.00 -8.81
CA ARG A 55 -0.93 -11.94 -10.25
C ARG A 55 -2.20 -12.19 -11.04
N ASN A 56 -2.63 -11.21 -11.82
CA ASN A 56 -3.75 -11.32 -12.77
C ASN A 56 -3.42 -10.47 -14.00
N ILE A 57 -3.09 -11.08 -15.13
CA ILE A 57 -2.46 -10.40 -16.29
C ILE A 57 -3.32 -9.20 -16.75
N PRO A 58 -2.75 -7.98 -16.91
CA PRO A 58 -1.32 -7.62 -16.94
C PRO A 58 -0.66 -7.41 -15.56
N CYS A 59 -1.41 -7.47 -14.47
CA CYS A 59 -0.91 -7.26 -13.11
C CYS A 59 0.07 -8.35 -12.66
N VAL A 60 1.25 -7.94 -12.16
CA VAL A 60 2.24 -8.85 -11.56
C VAL A 60 1.99 -9.06 -10.06
N LYS A 61 2.63 -10.07 -9.45
CA LYS A 61 2.56 -10.26 -7.99
C LYS A 61 3.42 -9.19 -7.30
N ALA A 62 2.84 -8.36 -6.43
CA ALA A 62 3.51 -7.21 -5.82
C ALA A 62 3.12 -7.01 -4.34
N VAL A 63 3.98 -6.34 -3.59
CA VAL A 63 3.60 -5.60 -2.38
C VAL A 63 3.52 -4.13 -2.76
N ILE A 64 2.34 -3.53 -2.63
CA ILE A 64 2.15 -2.10 -2.84
C ILE A 64 2.31 -1.41 -1.49
N PHE A 65 3.45 -0.75 -1.26
CA PHE A 65 3.59 0.12 -0.08
C PHE A 65 2.93 1.47 -0.34
N LYS A 66 2.18 1.98 0.64
CA LYS A 66 1.69 3.35 0.66
C LYS A 66 2.64 4.20 1.52
N THR A 67 2.96 5.39 1.05
CA THR A 67 3.80 6.38 1.73
C THR A 67 3.18 7.77 1.57
N GLU A 68 3.77 8.76 2.23
CA GLU A 68 3.44 10.18 1.99
C GLU A 68 3.85 10.67 0.59
N LYS A 69 4.83 10.01 -0.07
CA LYS A 69 5.26 10.33 -1.44
C LYS A 69 4.39 9.70 -2.55
N GLY A 70 3.53 8.73 -2.23
CA GLY A 70 2.79 7.93 -3.23
C GLY A 70 2.82 6.42 -2.97
N GLN A 71 2.60 5.63 -4.04
CA GLN A 71 2.45 4.17 -3.97
C GLN A 71 3.59 3.42 -4.67
N PHE A 72 4.33 2.60 -3.92
CA PHE A 72 5.49 1.87 -4.44
C PHE A 72 5.18 0.39 -4.69
N CYS A 73 5.22 -0.03 -5.95
CA CYS A 73 5.11 -1.42 -6.39
C CYS A 73 6.42 -2.18 -6.14
N ILE A 74 6.49 -3.01 -5.11
CA ILE A 74 7.72 -3.73 -4.70
C ILE A 74 7.63 -5.25 -4.94
N ASP A 75 8.77 -5.84 -5.32
CA ASP A 75 8.97 -7.28 -5.50
C ASP A 75 8.81 -8.04 -4.15
N PRO A 76 7.81 -8.93 -4.01
CA PRO A 76 7.51 -9.62 -2.75
C PRO A 76 8.60 -10.60 -2.32
N ASN A 77 9.56 -10.93 -3.20
CA ASN A 77 10.63 -11.88 -2.92
C ASN A 77 11.82 -11.21 -2.21
N GLN A 78 11.88 -9.87 -2.15
CA GLN A 78 12.98 -9.15 -1.52
C GLN A 78 13.03 -9.40 0.01
N PRO A 79 14.16 -9.85 0.58
CA PRO A 79 14.23 -10.22 2.00
C PRO A 79 13.86 -9.12 3.00
N TRP A 80 14.02 -7.86 2.62
CA TRP A 80 13.71 -6.70 3.46
C TRP A 80 12.21 -6.40 3.56
N VAL A 81 11.41 -6.76 2.54
CA VAL A 81 9.96 -6.45 2.46
C VAL A 81 9.18 -7.06 3.62
N LYS A 82 9.48 -8.33 3.95
CA LYS A 82 8.85 -9.02 5.09
C LYS A 82 9.14 -8.29 6.42
N ARG A 83 10.35 -7.75 6.60
CA ARG A 83 10.74 -7.00 7.81
C ARG A 83 9.97 -5.68 7.91
N LYS A 84 9.96 -4.89 6.83
CA LYS A 84 9.24 -3.60 6.75
C LYS A 84 7.73 -3.76 7.04
N ILE A 85 7.10 -4.84 6.56
CA ILE A 85 5.70 -5.18 6.90
C ILE A 85 5.53 -5.51 8.40
N ILE A 86 6.44 -6.30 8.99
CA ILE A 86 6.39 -6.66 10.41
C ILE A 86 6.60 -5.42 11.30
N GLU A 87 7.57 -4.56 10.96
CA GLU A 87 7.84 -3.28 11.63
C GLU A 87 6.62 -2.37 11.62
N PHE A 88 5.99 -2.19 10.46
CA PHE A 88 4.76 -1.41 10.34
C PHE A 88 3.62 -2.01 11.18
N ARG A 89 3.39 -3.33 11.13
CA ARG A 89 2.37 -4.00 11.95
C ARG A 89 2.64 -3.91 13.46
N LYS A 90 3.90 -3.82 13.90
CA LYS A 90 4.27 -3.47 15.29
C LYS A 90 3.93 -2.01 15.59
N SER A 91 4.30 -1.07 14.71
CA SER A 91 4.03 0.37 14.91
C SER A 91 2.53 0.69 15.04
N LEU A 92 1.66 -0.02 14.30
CA LEU A 92 0.21 0.08 14.45
C LEU A 92 -0.27 -0.36 15.83
N LYS A 93 0.21 -1.51 16.34
CA LYS A 93 -0.13 -1.97 17.70
C LYS A 93 0.30 -0.95 18.76
N ASN A 94 1.51 -0.41 18.63
CA ASN A 94 2.03 0.59 19.57
C ASN A 94 1.22 1.90 19.52
N LYS A 95 0.78 2.35 18.34
CA LYS A 95 -0.10 3.52 18.18
C LYS A 95 -1.52 3.32 18.72
N ILE A 96 -2.02 2.08 18.72
CA ILE A 96 -3.31 1.71 19.33
C ILE A 96 -3.21 1.59 20.87
N SER A 97 -2.00 1.40 21.41
CA SER A 97 -1.74 1.15 22.83
C SER A 97 -1.15 2.35 23.61
N PRO A 98 -1.80 3.54 23.60
CA PRO A 98 -1.68 4.44 24.74
C PRO A 98 -3.02 5.07 25.19
N THR A 99 -3.93 4.26 25.75
CA THR A 99 -4.94 4.71 26.74
C THR A 99 -5.32 3.53 27.64
N SER A 100 -5.27 3.73 28.95
CA SER A 100 -5.72 2.76 29.95
C SER A 100 -7.24 2.81 30.12
N ALA A 101 -7.96 1.94 29.40
CA ALA A 101 -9.38 1.67 29.62
C ALA A 101 -9.55 0.24 30.17
N PRO A 102 -9.94 0.04 31.44
CA PRO A 102 -10.20 -1.29 31.98
C PRO A 102 -11.46 -1.90 31.37
N LEU A 103 -11.28 -2.80 30.39
CA LEU A 103 -12.38 -3.65 29.93
C LEU A 103 -12.55 -4.79 30.94
N ASN A 104 -13.47 -4.62 31.90
CA ASN A 104 -13.78 -5.63 32.91
C ASN A 104 -14.28 -6.93 32.25
N GLN A 105 -13.39 -7.90 32.11
CA GLN A 105 -13.75 -9.27 31.75
C GLN A 105 -14.27 -10.00 32.99
N THR A 106 -15.50 -9.67 33.39
CA THR A 106 -16.22 -10.43 34.42
C THR A 106 -16.60 -11.79 33.85
N SER A 107 -15.75 -12.79 34.07
CA SER A 107 -16.11 -14.19 33.86
C SER A 107 -17.08 -14.64 34.96
N SER A 108 -18.37 -14.65 34.65
CA SER A 108 -19.41 -15.27 35.48
C SER A 108 -20.15 -16.33 34.68
N ALA A 109 -19.88 -17.60 34.99
CA ALA A 109 -20.72 -18.72 34.57
C ALA A 109 -21.99 -18.79 35.45
N THR A 110 -22.74 -19.88 35.28
CA THR A 110 -23.83 -20.36 36.17
C THR A 110 -25.25 -19.87 35.88
N GLU A 111 -25.88 -20.59 34.94
CA GLU A 111 -27.19 -21.27 35.09
C GLU A 111 -28.55 -20.53 35.06
N ASN A 112 -29.54 -21.28 34.50
CA ASN A 112 -30.98 -21.28 34.78
C ASN A 112 -31.86 -20.09 34.31
N SER A 113 -33.13 -20.28 33.90
CA SER A 113 -33.91 -21.45 33.39
C SER A 113 -35.34 -20.97 33.05
N THR A 114 -36.16 -21.56 32.17
CA THR A 114 -35.92 -22.48 31.04
C THR A 114 -36.79 -22.07 29.81
N VAL A 115 -38.12 -22.27 29.60
CA VAL A 115 -39.10 -23.34 29.96
C VAL A 115 -40.17 -23.47 28.83
N HIS A 116 -40.09 -24.47 27.92
CA HIS A 116 -41.30 -25.05 27.32
C HIS A 116 -41.13 -26.50 26.82
N SER A 117 -42.25 -27.23 26.83
CA SER A 117 -42.34 -28.71 26.76
C SER A 117 -42.18 -29.31 25.36
N GLY A 118 -41.73 -30.57 25.29
CA GLY A 118 -41.85 -31.39 24.06
C GLY A 118 -40.80 -32.50 23.89
N GLY A 119 -40.80 -33.53 24.74
CA GLY A 119 -39.85 -34.65 24.61
C GLY A 119 -40.40 -35.85 23.83
N LYS A 120 -39.55 -36.51 23.00
CA LYS A 120 -39.68 -37.94 22.68
C LYS A 120 -38.37 -38.59 22.21
N THR A 121 -37.95 -39.59 22.98
CA THR A 121 -37.03 -40.73 22.71
C THR A 121 -36.29 -40.88 21.36
N THR A 122 -34.98 -41.13 21.47
CA THR A 122 -34.14 -42.09 20.69
C THR A 122 -34.11 -42.06 19.16
N ASN A 123 -32.89 -42.00 18.58
CA ASN A 123 -32.31 -43.17 17.89
C ASN A 123 -30.80 -43.02 17.59
N HIS A 124 -30.16 -44.12 17.17
CA HIS A 124 -28.71 -44.29 17.05
C HIS A 124 -28.30 -44.85 15.67
N SER A 125 -27.50 -44.09 14.91
CA SER A 125 -26.52 -44.50 13.87
C SER A 125 -25.86 -43.21 13.33
N SER A 126 -24.57 -43.05 13.08
CA SER A 126 -23.42 -43.92 12.73
C SER A 126 -23.02 -43.74 11.25
N LEU A 127 -21.75 -43.35 11.04
CA LEU A 127 -20.96 -43.36 9.81
C LEU A 127 -21.56 -42.70 8.54
N HIS A 128 -20.97 -41.56 8.14
CA HIS A 128 -20.08 -41.58 6.98
C HIS A 128 -18.96 -40.52 7.06
#